data_AF-A0A4Q3H8V8-F1
#
_entry.id   AF-A0A4Q3H8V8-F1
#
_cell.length_a   1.000
_cell.length_b   1.000
_cell.length_c   1.000
_cell.angle_alpha   90.00
_cell.angle_beta   90.00
_cell.angle_gamma   90.00
#
_symmetry.space_group_name_H-M   'P 1'
#
loop_
_entity.id
_entity.type
_entity.pdbx_description
1 polymer ?
#
loop_
_entity_poly.entity_id
_entity_poly.type
_entity_poly.pdbx_seq_one_letter_code
_entity_poly.pdbx_strand_id
1 'polypeptide(L)' 'MPTSPSVAIVMGSQSDWPNLRHAAETLDALKIDYEARIVSAHRTPER' A
#
# COMPACT_ATOMS: atom_id res chain seq x y z
N MET A 1 16.55 -11.77 9.65
CA MET A 1 16.11 -10.35 9.74
C MET A 1 14.80 -10.26 8.99
N PRO A 2 13.71 -9.73 9.54
CA PRO A 2 12.52 -9.51 8.73
C PRO A 2 12.88 -8.44 7.70
N THR A 3 12.91 -8.83 6.42
CA THR A 3 13.08 -7.92 5.31
C THR A 3 11.82 -7.09 5.21
N SER A 4 11.92 -5.77 5.45
CA SER A 4 10.81 -4.87 5.15
C SER A 4 10.37 -5.10 3.70
N PRO A 5 9.07 -5.16 3.42
CA PRO A 5 8.59 -5.33 2.05
C PRO A 5 9.17 -4.22 1.17
N SER A 6 9.69 -4.59 0.01
CA SER A 6 10.32 -3.64 -0.93
C SER A 6 9.31 -2.68 -1.56
N VAL A 7 8.01 -2.95 -1.41
CA VAL A 7 6.92 -2.20 -2.02
C VAL A 7 5.90 -1.80 -0.96
N ALA A 8 5.49 -0.53 -0.97
CA ALA A 8 4.40 -0.01 -0.16
C ALA A 8 3.32 0.58 -1.07
N ILE A 9 2.08 0.12 -0.89
CA ILE A 9 0.88 0.70 -1.50
C ILE A 9 0.32 1.72 -0.52
N VAL A 10 0.44 3.00 -0.88
CA VAL A 10 0.00 4.11 -0.02
C VAL A 10 -1.28 4.72 -0.59
N MET A 11 -2.28 4.91 0.28
CA MET A 11 -3.58 5.48 -0.10
C MET A 11 -4.03 6.59 0.84
N GLY A 12 -4.74 7.60 0.34
CA GLY A 12 -5.17 8.74 1.15
C GLY A 12 -6.35 8.44 2.06
N SER A 13 -7.12 7.42 1.73
CA SER A 13 -8.36 7.01 2.39
C SER A 13 -8.70 5.55 2.10
N GLN A 14 -9.58 4.96 2.92
CA GLN A 14 -10.08 3.60 2.67
C GLN A 14 -10.92 3.51 1.39
N SER A 15 -11.56 4.61 0.97
CA SER A 15 -12.32 4.70 -0.29
C SER A 15 -11.45 4.52 -1.54
N ASP A 16 -10.13 4.67 -1.44
CA ASP A 16 -9.21 4.45 -2.56
C ASP A 16 -8.93 2.94 -2.80
N TRP A 17 -9.20 2.10 -1.79
CA TRP A 17 -8.86 0.67 -1.82
C TRP A 17 -9.48 -0.12 -2.99
N PRO A 18 -10.75 0.08 -3.39
CA PRO A 18 -11.32 -0.65 -4.52
C PRO A 18 -10.51 -0.49 -5.83
N ASN A 19 -9.81 0.63 -6.00
CA ASN A 19 -8.92 0.86 -7.15
C ASN A 19 -7.53 0.26 -6.88
N LEU A 20 -6.95 0.54 -5.71
CA LEU A 20 -5.57 0.16 -5.40
C LEU A 20 -5.38 -1.34 -5.12
N ARG A 21 -6.45 -2.08 -4.80
CA ARG A 21 -6.38 -3.54 -4.62
C ARG A 21 -5.82 -4.27 -5.85
N HIS A 22 -5.98 -3.71 -7.04
CA HIS A 22 -5.45 -4.32 -8.26
C HIS A 22 -3.91 -4.35 -8.30
N ALA A 23 -3.26 -3.36 -7.67
CA ALA A 23 -1.82 -3.39 -7.47
C ALA A 23 -1.43 -4.51 -6.50
N ALA A 24 -2.16 -4.64 -5.38
CA ALA A 24 -1.95 -5.71 -4.40
C ALA A 24 -2.12 -7.12 -5.03
N GLU A 25 -3.21 -7.33 -5.76
CA GLU A 25 -3.50 -8.58 -6.50
C GLU A 25 -2.37 -8.92 -7.50
N THR A 26 -1.81 -7.91 -8.18
CA THR A 26 -0.69 -8.09 -9.10
C THR A 26 0.59 -8.50 -8.37
N LEU A 27 0.90 -7.87 -7.23
CA LEU A 27 2.07 -8.21 -6.42
C LEU A 27 1.94 -9.62 -5.81
N ASP A 28 0.74 -10.00 -5.36
CA ASP A 28 0.44 -11.34 -4.89
C ASP A 28 0.66 -12.39 -5.98
N ALA A 29 0.17 -12.15 -7.21
CA ALA A 29 0.37 -13.05 -8.34
C ALA A 29 1.86 -13.24 -8.71
N LEU A 30 2.67 -12.19 -8.53
CA LEU A 30 4.11 -12.20 -8.75
C LEU A 30 4.92 -12.70 -7.55
N LYS A 31 4.26 -12.99 -6.41
CA LYS A 31 4.89 -13.35 -5.13
C LYS A 31 5.90 -12.30 -4.65
N ILE A 32 5.53 -11.02 -4.80
CA ILE A 32 6.30 -9.88 -4.30
C ILE A 32 5.67 -9.41 -3.00
N ASP A 33 6.45 -9.43 -1.91
CA ASP A 33 5.99 -8.93 -0.62
C ASP A 33 5.72 -7.43 -0.67
N TYR A 34 4.56 -7.02 -0.14
CA TYR A 34 4.14 -5.63 -0.06
C TYR A 34 3.45 -5.31 1.27
N GLU A 35 3.37 -4.01 1.58
CA GLU A 35 2.51 -3.49 2.63
C GLU A 35 1.50 -2.49 2.06
N ALA A 36 0.30 -2.41 2.64
CA ALA A 36 -0.70 -1.41 2.30
C ALA A 36 -0.92 -0.46 3.49
N ARG A 37 -0.86 0.85 3.27
CA ARG A 37 -0.98 1.87 4.31
C ARG A 37 -1.92 2.99 3.90
N ILE A 38 -2.69 3.50 4.86
CA ILE A 38 -3.50 4.72 4.69
C ILE A 38 -2.70 5.90 5.23
N VAL A 39 -2.19 6.76 4.34
CA VAL A 39 -1.44 7.98 4.65
C VAL A 39 -2.02 9.12 3.83
N SER A 40 -2.59 10.11 4.52
CA SER A 40 -3.22 11.25 3.87
C SER A 40 -2.28 12.45 3.90
N ALA A 41 -1.77 12.85 2.74
CA ALA A 41 -0.88 14.01 2.62
C ALA A 41 -1.49 15.30 3.20
N HIS A 42 -2.82 15.47 3.13
CA HIS A 42 -3.51 16.66 3.63
C HIS A 42 -3.87 16.60 5.11
N ARG A 43 -4.12 15.41 5.66
CA ARG A 43 -4.62 15.26 7.05
C ARG A 43 -3.54 14.84 8.04
N THR A 44 -2.51 14.15 7.55
CA THR A 44 -1.39 13.62 8.34
C THR A 44 -0.09 13.77 7.53
N PRO A 45 0.39 15.01 7.29
CA PRO A 45 1.55 15.27 6.44
C PRO A 45 2.87 14.76 7.02
N GLU A 46 2.97 14.60 8.36
CA GLU A 46 4.16 14.11 9.04
C GLU A 46 4.26 12.56 9.13
N ARG A 47 3.31 11.84 8.53
CA ARG A 47 3.24 10.38 8.59
C ARG A 47 3.76 9.71 7.32
#